data_AF-A0A1J5K9F4-F1
#
_entry.id   AF-A0A1J5K9F4-F1
#
_cell.length_a   1.000
_cell.length_b   1.000
_cell.length_c   1.000
_cell.angle_alpha   90.00
_cell.angle_beta   90.00
_cell.angle_gamma   90.00
#
_symmetry.space_group_name_H-M   'P 1'
#
loop_
_entity.id
_entity.type
_entity.pdbx_description
1 polymer ?
#
loop_
_entity_poly.entity_id
_entity_poly.type
_entity_poly.pdbx_seq_one_letter_code
_entity_poly.pdbx_strand_id
1 'polypeptide(L)'
;MRIPILDEIKLTTIEMSSLRDIFLKQKVGKTPVYSDLSHLGKDRLNEVLTTIELVLKDMNIHAKFPFPYYIISQHTENISQLPTVKTYEEIPTYFKTEVKRMSNREQKLLDKIEVICSQIENENIDQRLHEYKMNILPQKFIKSLAKEGLFLETILKEINED
;
A
#
# COMPACT_ATOMS: atom_id res chain seq x y z
N MET A 1 13.43 18.62 -7.43
CA MET A 1 13.38 17.53 -6.44
C MET A 1 14.67 16.69 -6.45
N ARG A 2 15.01 16.02 -5.33
CA ARG A 2 16.00 14.91 -5.36
C ARG A 2 15.26 13.62 -5.74
N ILE A 3 15.91 12.74 -6.50
CA ILE A 3 15.41 11.40 -6.80
C ILE A 3 15.09 10.70 -5.46
N PRO A 4 13.96 9.97 -5.32
CA PRO A 4 13.66 9.21 -4.10
C PRO A 4 14.76 8.18 -3.87
N ILE A 5 15.60 8.40 -2.87
CA ILE A 5 16.66 7.48 -2.46
C ILE A 5 16.15 6.70 -1.26
N LEU A 6 16.67 5.50 -1.11
CA LEU A 6 16.46 4.70 0.08
C LEU A 6 17.00 5.42 1.32
N ASP A 7 16.11 5.83 2.22
CA ASP A 7 16.46 6.50 3.48
C ASP A 7 16.31 5.56 4.69
N GLU A 8 17.26 5.63 5.62
CA GLU A 8 17.20 4.87 6.88
C GLU A 8 16.33 5.60 7.92
N ILE A 9 15.34 4.89 8.48
CA ILE A 9 14.54 5.34 9.61
C ILE A 9 14.97 4.56 10.86
N LYS A 10 15.57 5.27 11.80
CA LYS A 10 15.89 4.74 13.13
C LYS A 10 14.69 4.90 14.06
N LEU A 11 14.12 3.78 14.49
CA LEU A 11 13.00 3.76 15.42
C LEU A 11 13.53 3.86 16.85
N THR A 12 13.29 5.00 17.51
CA THR A 12 13.67 5.23 18.92
C THR A 12 12.55 4.94 19.90
N THR A 13 11.30 4.88 19.42
CA THR A 13 10.09 4.68 20.23
C THR A 13 9.11 3.77 19.49
N ILE A 14 8.21 3.12 20.25
CA ILE A 14 7.16 2.23 19.72
C ILE A 14 5.76 2.88 19.90
N GLU A 15 5.69 4.08 20.48
CA GLU A 15 4.41 4.78 20.63
C GLU A 15 3.87 5.26 19.28
N MET A 16 2.58 5.01 19.02
CA MET A 16 1.95 5.31 17.74
C MET A 16 2.03 6.79 17.34
N SER A 17 1.82 7.71 18.28
CA SER A 17 1.91 9.15 18.05
C SER A 17 3.32 9.56 17.61
N SER A 18 4.32 9.11 18.35
CA SER A 18 5.73 9.37 18.07
C SER A 18 6.17 8.76 16.72
N LEU A 19 5.72 7.55 16.41
CA LEU A 19 5.97 6.90 15.12
C LEU A 19 5.34 7.68 13.96
N ARG A 20 4.12 8.18 14.12
CA ARG A 20 3.44 9.01 13.11
C ARG A 20 4.25 10.26 12.80
N ASP A 21 4.76 10.95 13.82
CA ASP A 21 5.56 12.16 13.64
C ASP A 21 6.88 11.85 12.92
N ILE A 22 7.54 10.74 13.26
CA ILE A 22 8.74 10.27 12.57
C ILE A 22 8.42 9.97 11.10
N PHE A 23 7.32 9.28 10.82
CA PHE A 23 6.93 8.90 9.46
C PHE A 23 6.56 10.09 8.60
N LEU A 24 5.89 11.09 9.17
CA LEU A 24 5.61 12.36 8.49
C LEU A 24 6.90 13.13 8.18
N LYS A 25 7.81 13.23 9.15
CA LYS A 25 9.09 13.94 8.99
C LYS A 25 9.97 13.28 7.93
N GLN A 26 10.00 11.94 7.89
CA GLN A 26 10.77 11.15 6.95
C GLN A 26 10.05 10.90 5.61
N LYS A 27 8.86 11.50 5.42
CA LYS A 27 8.07 11.39 4.18
C LYS A 27 7.79 9.95 3.74
N VAL A 28 7.53 9.07 4.71
CA VAL A 28 7.15 7.67 4.47
C VAL A 28 5.96 7.61 3.49
N GLY A 29 6.03 6.69 2.53
CA GLY A 29 5.07 6.56 1.44
C GLY A 29 5.33 7.48 0.24
N LYS A 30 6.18 8.50 0.36
CA LYS A 30 6.64 9.35 -0.76
C LYS A 30 8.08 9.08 -1.18
N THR A 31 8.85 8.40 -0.33
CA THR A 31 10.21 7.93 -0.62
C THR A 31 10.35 6.48 -0.13
N PRO A 32 11.24 5.69 -0.76
CA PRO A 32 11.55 4.35 -0.28
C PRO A 32 12.35 4.48 1.03
N VAL A 33 11.97 3.70 2.03
CA VAL A 33 12.57 3.78 3.36
C VAL A 33 12.87 2.40 3.90
N TYR A 34 13.82 2.29 4.82
CA TYR A 34 14.05 1.06 5.55
C TYR A 34 14.31 1.31 7.04
N SER A 35 14.02 0.32 7.87
CA SER A 35 14.44 0.28 9.26
C SER A 35 15.21 -1.00 9.55
N ASP A 36 16.38 -0.85 10.17
CA ASP A 36 17.15 -1.98 10.66
C ASP A 36 16.68 -2.42 12.05
N LEU A 37 16.01 -3.58 12.08
CA LEU A 37 15.48 -4.23 13.28
C LEU A 37 16.15 -5.60 13.51
N SER A 38 17.32 -5.84 12.91
CA SER A 38 18.08 -7.08 13.04
C SER A 38 18.51 -7.41 14.46
N HIS A 39 18.57 -6.41 15.33
CA HIS A 39 18.92 -6.52 16.74
C HIS A 39 17.76 -6.99 17.65
N LEU A 40 16.52 -7.02 17.14
CA LEU A 40 15.35 -7.41 17.93
C LEU A 40 15.11 -8.91 17.86
N GLY A 41 14.77 -9.51 19.00
CA GLY A 41 14.25 -10.88 19.05
C GLY A 41 12.84 -10.98 18.46
N LYS A 42 12.45 -12.20 18.06
CA LYS A 42 11.21 -12.50 17.32
C LYS A 42 9.93 -11.90 17.93
N ASP A 43 9.73 -12.04 19.24
CA ASP A 43 8.50 -11.58 19.89
C ASP A 43 8.37 -10.04 19.86
N ARG A 44 9.45 -9.35 20.25
CA ARG A 44 9.50 -7.88 20.23
C ARG A 44 9.46 -7.33 18.81
N LEU A 45 10.02 -8.04 17.84
CA LEU A 45 9.92 -7.68 16.43
C LEU A 45 8.46 -7.70 15.96
N ASN A 46 7.69 -8.74 16.31
CA ASN A 46 6.27 -8.81 15.93
C ASN A 46 5.46 -7.65 16.52
N GLU A 47 5.67 -7.29 17.79
CA GLU A 47 5.00 -6.14 18.42
C GLU A 47 5.30 -4.82 17.68
N VAL A 48 6.56 -4.59 17.33
CA VAL A 48 6.97 -3.41 16.57
C VAL A 48 6.36 -3.40 15.19
N LEU A 49 6.38 -4.53 14.47
CA LEU A 49 5.80 -4.65 13.13
C LEU A 49 4.29 -4.39 13.13
N THR A 50 3.54 -4.97 14.07
CA THR A 50 2.10 -4.71 14.21
C THR A 50 1.83 -3.24 14.47
N THR A 51 2.66 -2.58 15.29
CA THR A 51 2.48 -1.15 15.57
C THR A 51 2.76 -0.29 14.33
N ILE A 52 3.82 -0.60 13.57
CA ILE A 52 4.14 0.07 12.32
C ILE A 52 2.98 -0.08 11.32
N GLU A 53 2.44 -1.28 11.16
CA GLU A 53 1.31 -1.55 10.27
C GLU A 53 0.08 -0.73 10.63
N LEU A 54 -0.24 -0.64 11.92
CA LEU A 54 -1.37 0.17 12.40
C LEU A 54 -1.17 1.65 12.11
N VAL A 55 0.05 2.18 12.30
CA VAL A 55 0.37 3.58 11.99
C VAL A 55 0.30 3.84 10.48
N LEU A 56 0.85 2.95 9.65
CA LEU A 56 0.75 3.07 8.19
C LEU A 56 -0.71 3.05 7.72
N LYS A 57 -1.52 2.18 8.32
CA LYS A 57 -2.95 2.10 8.03
C LYS A 57 -3.69 3.39 8.43
N ASP A 58 -3.41 3.95 9.62
CA ASP A 58 -4.00 5.22 10.06
C ASP A 58 -3.63 6.39 9.13
N MET A 59 -2.42 6.36 8.58
CA MET A 59 -1.95 7.35 7.61
C MET A 59 -2.43 7.10 6.17
N ASN A 60 -3.20 6.03 5.93
CA ASN A 60 -3.61 5.56 4.60
C ASN A 60 -2.41 5.35 3.64
N ILE A 61 -1.30 4.83 4.18
CA ILE A 61 -0.08 4.51 3.43
C ILE A 61 0.02 3.00 3.29
N HIS A 62 0.23 2.53 2.07
CA HIS A 62 0.46 1.11 1.82
C HIS A 62 1.95 0.78 1.97
N ALA A 63 2.28 -0.31 2.69
CA ALA A 63 3.66 -0.73 2.96
C ALA A 63 4.54 -0.98 1.72
N LYS A 64 3.92 -1.29 0.58
CA LYS A 64 4.60 -1.62 -0.68
C LYS A 64 4.50 -0.53 -1.76
N PHE A 65 3.56 0.40 -1.62
CA PHE A 65 3.18 1.33 -2.70
C PHE A 65 2.82 2.72 -2.17
N PRO A 66 3.13 3.80 -2.91
CA PRO A 66 3.91 3.82 -4.16
C PRO A 66 5.40 3.59 -3.95
N PHE A 67 5.90 3.82 -2.73
CA PHE A 67 7.26 3.48 -2.33
C PHE A 67 7.25 2.50 -1.14
N PRO A 68 8.10 1.47 -1.15
CA PRO A 68 8.10 0.44 -0.12
C PRO A 68 8.77 0.91 1.18
N TYR A 69 8.26 0.40 2.30
CA TYR A 69 8.90 0.44 3.61
C TYR A 69 9.54 -0.91 3.90
N TYR A 70 10.87 -1.01 3.80
CA TYR A 70 11.60 -2.25 4.06
C TYR A 70 11.93 -2.44 5.55
N ILE A 71 11.88 -3.68 6.00
CA ILE A 71 12.37 -4.07 7.33
C ILE A 71 13.58 -4.97 7.15
N ILE A 72 14.69 -4.65 7.80
CA ILE A 72 15.86 -5.53 7.87
C ILE A 72 15.76 -6.34 9.17
N SER A 73 15.66 -7.66 9.07
CA SER A 73 15.67 -8.54 10.25
C SER A 73 16.17 -9.95 9.92
N GLN A 74 16.81 -10.60 10.89
CA GLN A 74 17.20 -12.01 10.78
C GLN A 74 16.00 -12.95 10.78
N HIS A 75 14.86 -12.51 11.32
CA HIS A 75 13.62 -13.28 11.38
C HIS A 75 12.72 -12.89 10.20
N THR A 76 12.84 -13.60 9.07
CA THR A 76 12.07 -13.30 7.85
C THR A 76 10.70 -13.97 7.79
N GLU A 77 10.40 -14.91 8.71
CA GLU A 77 9.16 -15.69 8.75
C GLU A 77 8.01 -14.96 9.47
N ASN A 78 7.99 -13.63 9.46
CA ASN A 78 7.01 -12.87 10.22
C ASN A 78 5.67 -12.80 9.48
N ILE A 79 4.57 -12.65 10.23
CA ILE A 79 3.20 -12.57 9.71
C ILE A 79 2.91 -11.22 9.00
N SER A 80 3.84 -10.27 9.12
CA SER A 80 3.66 -8.90 8.66
C SER A 80 3.55 -8.77 7.13
N GLN A 81 2.74 -7.81 6.68
CA GLN A 81 2.63 -7.43 5.27
C GLN A 81 3.81 -6.57 4.77
N LEU A 82 4.67 -6.13 5.68
CA LEU A 82 5.85 -5.33 5.39
C LEU A 82 6.91 -6.16 4.63
N PRO A 83 7.50 -5.63 3.55
CA PRO A 83 8.59 -6.30 2.85
C PRO A 83 9.81 -6.41 3.77
N THR A 84 10.12 -7.63 4.20
CA THR A 84 11.23 -7.93 5.12
C THR A 84 12.38 -8.58 4.38
N VAL A 85 13.60 -8.12 4.63
CA VAL A 85 14.86 -8.62 4.06
C VAL A 85 15.86 -8.94 5.18
N LYS A 86 16.84 -9.80 4.94
CA LYS A 86 17.84 -10.18 5.97
C LYS A 86 18.95 -9.15 6.11
N THR A 87 19.35 -8.56 5.00
CA THR A 87 20.48 -7.63 4.91
C THR A 87 20.13 -6.48 3.99
N TYR A 88 20.81 -5.36 4.20
CA TYR A 88 20.67 -4.18 3.35
C TYR A 88 20.93 -4.51 1.87
N GLU A 89 21.83 -5.45 1.57
CA GLU A 89 22.19 -5.90 0.23
C GLU A 89 21.02 -6.52 -0.57
N GLU A 90 20.04 -7.10 0.10
CA GLU A 90 18.86 -7.70 -0.54
C GLU A 90 17.83 -6.66 -1.00
N ILE A 91 17.92 -5.42 -0.53
CA ILE A 91 17.04 -4.33 -1.01
C ILE A 91 17.33 -4.06 -2.49
N PRO A 92 16.33 -3.79 -3.34
CA PRO A 92 16.56 -3.59 -4.76
C PRO A 92 17.54 -2.46 -5.09
N THR A 93 18.45 -2.71 -6.03
CA THR A 93 19.58 -1.83 -6.35
C THR A 93 19.17 -0.49 -6.93
N TYR A 94 18.03 -0.40 -7.60
CA TYR A 94 17.55 0.85 -8.20
C TYR A 94 17.29 1.94 -7.16
N PHE A 95 16.97 1.58 -5.90
CA PHE A 95 16.83 2.54 -4.80
C PHE A 95 18.16 2.89 -4.11
N LYS A 96 19.23 2.12 -4.34
CA LYS A 96 20.56 2.28 -3.71
C LYS A 96 21.51 3.19 -4.50
N THR A 97 21.03 3.81 -5.55
CA THR A 97 21.87 4.55 -6.49
C THR A 97 22.25 5.92 -5.91
N GLU A 98 23.53 6.27 -5.92
CA GLU A 98 23.99 7.61 -5.54
C GLU A 98 23.45 8.69 -6.49
N VAL A 99 23.06 9.83 -5.93
CA VAL A 99 22.42 10.91 -6.67
C VAL A 99 23.42 11.59 -7.60
N LYS A 100 23.31 11.31 -8.90
CA LYS A 100 23.94 12.15 -9.92
C LYS A 100 23.21 13.50 -9.97
N ARG A 101 23.97 14.61 -10.03
CA ARG A 101 23.36 15.93 -10.27
C ARG A 101 22.63 15.89 -11.61
N MET A 102 21.33 16.15 -11.57
CA MET A 102 20.50 16.15 -12.76
C MET A 102 20.86 17.31 -13.68
N SER A 103 20.76 17.07 -14.99
CA SER A 103 20.82 18.13 -16.00
C SER A 103 19.59 19.04 -15.94
N ASN A 104 19.70 20.28 -16.42
CA ASN A 104 18.58 21.23 -16.50
C ASN A 104 17.37 20.66 -17.26
N ARG A 105 17.60 19.79 -18.25
CA ARG A 105 16.52 19.13 -19.00
C ARG A 105 15.79 18.09 -18.15
N GLU A 106 16.53 17.31 -17.36
CA GLU A 106 15.99 16.28 -16.46
C GLU A 106 15.26 16.93 -15.29
N GLN A 107 15.78 18.03 -14.75
CA GLN A 107 15.11 18.80 -13.71
C GLN A 107 13.73 19.29 -14.16
N LYS A 108 13.63 19.90 -15.35
CA LYS A 108 12.34 20.33 -15.91
C LYS A 108 11.35 19.18 -16.11
N LEU A 109 11.85 17.98 -16.42
CA LEU A 109 11.02 16.80 -16.62
C LEU A 109 10.54 16.25 -15.27
N LEU A 110 11.42 16.23 -14.27
CA LEU A 110 11.08 15.85 -12.90
C LEU A 110 10.02 16.78 -12.30
N ASP A 111 10.16 18.09 -12.49
CA ASP A 111 9.20 19.07 -11.96
C ASP A 111 7.80 18.88 -12.58
N LYS A 112 7.71 18.46 -13.86
CA LYS A 112 6.44 18.10 -14.49
C LYS A 112 5.84 16.83 -13.90
N ILE A 113 6.66 15.80 -13.68
CA ILE A 113 6.23 14.54 -13.06
C ILE A 113 5.71 14.81 -11.65
N GLU A 114 6.38 15.68 -10.90
CA GLU A 114 5.99 16.07 -9.53
C GLU A 114 4.57 16.66 -9.49
N VAL A 115 4.26 17.61 -10.38
CA VAL A 115 2.92 18.20 -10.45
C VAL A 115 1.87 17.13 -10.74
N ILE A 116 2.15 16.20 -11.66
CA ILE A 116 1.24 15.09 -11.98
C ILE A 116 1.08 14.16 -10.78
N CYS A 117 2.17 13.74 -10.15
CA CYS A 117 2.15 12.84 -9.00
C CYS A 117 1.51 13.47 -7.76
N SER A 118 1.58 14.79 -7.59
CA SER A 118 0.92 15.49 -6.48
C SER A 118 -0.61 15.39 -6.52
N GLN A 119 -1.16 15.09 -7.69
CA GLN A 119 -2.60 14.88 -7.90
C GLN A 119 -2.99 13.40 -7.76
N ILE A 120 -2.02 12.49 -7.60
CA ILE A 120 -2.25 11.06 -7.44
C ILE A 120 -2.17 10.74 -5.95
N GLU A 121 -3.33 10.47 -5.36
CA GLU A 121 -3.43 9.98 -3.98
C GLU A 121 -3.78 8.49 -3.98
N ASN A 122 -3.31 7.77 -2.97
CA ASN A 122 -3.74 6.39 -2.76
C ASN A 122 -5.22 6.41 -2.35
N GLU A 123 -6.09 5.85 -3.19
CA GLU A 123 -7.47 5.60 -2.79
C GLU A 123 -7.51 4.63 -1.60
N ASN A 124 -8.51 4.80 -0.74
CA ASN A 124 -8.76 3.88 0.36
C ASN A 124 -9.29 2.55 -0.20
N ILE A 125 -8.39 1.58 -0.34
CA ILE A 125 -8.69 0.25 -0.89
C ILE A 125 -9.77 -0.47 -0.09
N ASP A 126 -9.73 -0.36 1.25
CA ASP A 126 -10.72 -0.99 2.14
C ASP A 126 -12.12 -0.43 1.87
N GLN A 127 -12.25 0.89 1.72
CA GLN A 127 -13.50 1.55 1.37
C GLN A 127 -14.01 1.13 -0.02
N ARG A 128 -13.13 1.08 -1.02
CA ARG A 128 -13.50 0.63 -2.37
C ARG A 128 -13.94 -0.83 -2.40
N LEU A 129 -13.25 -1.71 -1.69
CA LEU A 129 -13.65 -3.12 -1.57
C LEU A 129 -15.00 -3.27 -0.87
N HIS A 130 -15.28 -2.42 0.12
CA HIS A 130 -16.57 -2.40 0.79
C HIS A 130 -17.69 -1.95 -0.17
N GLU A 131 -17.52 -0.83 -0.86
CA GLU A 131 -18.44 -0.35 -1.91
C GLU A 131 -18.69 -1.42 -2.98
N TYR A 132 -17.62 -2.09 -3.42
CA TYR A 132 -17.69 -3.16 -4.41
C TYR A 132 -18.53 -4.34 -3.91
N LYS A 133 -18.32 -4.79 -2.67
CA LYS A 133 -19.12 -5.85 -2.05
C LYS A 133 -20.59 -5.46 -1.94
N MET A 134 -20.87 -4.23 -1.50
CA MET A 134 -22.23 -3.74 -1.31
C MET A 134 -22.99 -3.57 -2.63
N ASN A 135 -22.30 -3.24 -3.73
CA ASN A 135 -22.96 -2.99 -5.01
C ASN A 135 -23.09 -4.24 -5.90
N ILE A 136 -22.08 -5.12 -5.94
CA ILE A 136 -22.08 -6.25 -6.89
C ILE A 136 -22.84 -7.47 -6.39
N LEU A 137 -22.85 -7.74 -5.08
CA LEU A 137 -23.57 -8.90 -4.56
C LEU A 137 -25.08 -8.78 -4.80
N PRO A 138 -25.74 -7.64 -4.54
CA PRO A 138 -27.16 -7.47 -4.88
C PRO A 138 -27.42 -7.51 -6.38
N GLN A 139 -26.54 -6.95 -7.21
CA GLN A 139 -26.71 -6.99 -8.67
C GLN A 139 -26.67 -8.41 -9.24
N LYS A 140 -25.82 -9.29 -8.70
CA LYS A 140 -25.82 -10.72 -9.09
C LYS A 140 -27.14 -11.40 -8.75
N PHE A 141 -27.70 -11.08 -7.58
CA PHE A 141 -28.99 -11.61 -7.14
C PHE A 141 -30.15 -11.09 -8.00
N ILE A 142 -30.21 -9.78 -8.24
CA ILE A 142 -31.20 -9.16 -9.13
C ILE A 142 -31.12 -9.76 -10.55
N LYS A 143 -29.91 -10.00 -11.06
CA LYS A 143 -29.72 -10.63 -12.38
C LYS A 143 -30.26 -12.05 -12.43
N SER A 144 -30.15 -12.84 -11.35
CA SER A 144 -30.70 -14.20 -11.33
C SER A 144 -32.23 -14.15 -11.30
N LEU A 145 -32.80 -13.32 -10.42
CA LEU A 145 -34.25 -13.12 -10.32
C LEU A 145 -34.85 -12.59 -11.63
N ALA A 146 -34.19 -11.65 -12.30
CA ALA A 146 -34.66 -11.13 -13.59
C ALA A 146 -34.65 -12.21 -14.68
N LYS A 147 -33.65 -13.10 -14.70
CA LYS A 147 -33.63 -14.25 -15.62
C LYS A 147 -34.76 -15.23 -15.35
N GLU A 148 -34.99 -15.54 -14.09
CA GLU A 148 -36.06 -16.45 -13.66
C GLU A 148 -37.44 -15.87 -13.96
N GLY A 149 -37.67 -14.58 -13.67
CA GLY A 149 -38.90 -13.88 -14.01
C GLY A 149 -39.17 -13.86 -15.52
N LEU A 150 -38.13 -13.60 -16.33
CA LEU A 150 -38.27 -13.61 -17.80
C LEU A 150 -38.61 -15.01 -18.32
N PHE A 151 -38.01 -16.05 -17.76
CA PHE A 151 -38.34 -17.44 -18.08
C PHE A 151 -39.81 -17.77 -17.76
N LEU A 152 -40.28 -17.39 -16.58
CA LEU A 152 -41.68 -17.59 -16.17
C LEU A 152 -42.67 -16.81 -17.05
N GLU A 153 -42.34 -15.58 -17.45
CA GLU A 153 -43.14 -14.83 -18.42
C GLU A 153 -43.24 -15.54 -19.78
N THR A 154 -42.16 -16.18 -20.21
CA THR A 154 -42.14 -16.92 -21.47
C THR A 154 -43.10 -18.11 -21.40
N ILE A 155 -43.04 -18.88 -20.32
CA ILE A 155 -43.96 -20.00 -20.07
C ILE A 155 -45.42 -19.53 -19.98
N LEU A 156 -45.70 -18.44 -19.27
CA LEU A 156 -47.05 -17.89 -19.15
C LEU A 156 -47.63 -17.45 -20.49
N LYS A 157 -46.80 -16.92 -21.39
CA LYS A 157 -47.23 -16.58 -22.75
C LYS A 157 -47.58 -17.82 -23.56
N GLU A 158 -46.73 -18.85 -23.50
CA GLU A 158 -46.98 -20.14 -24.18
C GLU A 158 -48.27 -20.81 -23.68
N ILE A 159 -48.58 -20.73 -22.38
CA ILE A 159 -49.81 -21.29 -21.81
C ILE A 159 -51.08 -20.50 -22.18
N ASN A 160 -50.96 -19.18 -22.38
CA ASN A 160 -52.11 -18.34 -22.73
C ASN A 160 -52.41 -18.26 -24.24
N GLU A 161 -51.50 -18.76 -25.08
CA GLU A 161 -51.70 -18.84 -26.55
C GLU A 161 -52.33 -20.18 -27.00
N ASP A 162 -52.50 -21.15 -26.09
CA ASP A 162 -53.34 -22.37 -26.22
C ASP A 162 -54.76 -22.15 -25.65
#